data_AF-A0A2V4CMD9-F1
#
_entry.id   AF-A0A2V4CMD9-F1
#
_cell.length_a   1.000
_cell.length_b   1.000
_cell.length_c   1.000
_cell.angle_alpha   90.00
_cell.angle_beta   90.00
_cell.angle_gamma   90.00
#
_symmetry.space_group_name_H-M   'P 1'
#
loop_
_entity.id
_entity.type
_entity.pdbx_description
1 polymer ?
#
loop_
_entity_poly.entity_id
_entity_poly.type
_entity_poly.pdbx_seq_one_letter_code
_entity_poly.pdbx_strand_id
1 'polypeptide(L)'
;MQGIDAKEHKNMLEAFRRFEELSSVIKDKITIDEEIKTREGMEELRDNYQHFKYLLSELETCIKGYEKKRKSVQSVLYKSIRKMNSEIKKNPAKEAK
;
A
#
# COMPACT_ATOMS: atom_id res chain seq x y z
N MET A 1 -4.06 -5.84 -8.58
CA MET A 1 -3.76 -6.08 -7.16
C MET A 1 -5.09 -6.39 -6.48
N GLN A 2 -5.29 -7.62 -5.98
CA GLN A 2 -6.47 -7.93 -5.18
C GLN A 2 -6.29 -7.20 -3.83
N GLY A 3 -7.02 -6.12 -3.63
CA GLY A 3 -7.03 -5.35 -2.39
C GLY A 3 -8.18 -5.77 -1.49
N ILE A 4 -8.29 -5.18 -0.30
CA ILE A 4 -9.51 -5.29 0.49
C ILE A 4 -10.66 -4.66 -0.29
N ASP A 5 -11.78 -5.39 -0.42
CA ASP A 5 -12.99 -4.86 -1.06
C ASP A 5 -13.59 -3.75 -0.18
N ALA A 6 -13.48 -2.51 -0.65
CA ALA A 6 -13.97 -1.33 0.06
C ALA A 6 -15.50 -1.35 0.22
N LYS A 7 -16.23 -2.02 -0.67
CA LYS A 7 -17.68 -2.20 -0.57
C LYS A 7 -18.02 -3.15 0.57
N GLU A 8 -17.35 -4.30 0.64
CA GLU A 8 -17.52 -5.25 1.74
C GLU A 8 -17.15 -4.62 3.10
N HIS A 9 -16.05 -3.87 3.16
CA HIS A 9 -15.69 -3.15 4.38
C HIS A 9 -16.77 -2.15 4.80
N LYS A 10 -17.34 -1.38 3.85
CA LYS A 10 -18.45 -0.45 4.12
C LYS A 10 -19.70 -1.18 4.60
N ASN A 11 -20.05 -2.31 3.96
CA ASN A 11 -21.18 -3.13 4.36
C ASN A 11 -21.04 -3.62 5.81
N MET A 12 -19.83 -4.04 6.22
CA MET A 12 -19.55 -4.46 7.59
C MET A 12 -19.69 -3.31 8.60
N LEU A 13 -19.23 -2.10 8.27
CA LEU A 13 -19.42 -0.92 9.11
C LEU A 13 -20.90 -0.57 9.29
N GLU A 14 -21.69 -0.65 8.21
CA GLU A 14 -23.14 -0.41 8.26
C GLU A 14 -23.86 -1.46 9.09
N ALA A 15 -23.50 -2.73 8.93
CA ALA A 15 -24.05 -3.83 9.74
C ALA A 15 -23.70 -3.65 11.23
N PHE A 16 -22.46 -3.28 11.55
CA PHE A 16 -22.05 -3.04 12.93
C PHE A 16 -22.77 -1.84 13.55
N ARG A 17 -22.95 -0.74 12.81
CA ARG A 17 -23.74 0.39 13.29
C ARG A 17 -25.17 -0.02 13.64
N ARG A 18 -25.80 -0.84 12.78
CA ARG A 18 -27.14 -1.37 13.06
C ARG A 18 -27.15 -2.29 14.29
N PHE A 19 -26.10 -3.09 14.48
CA PHE A 19 -25.91 -3.87 15.69
C PHE A 19 -25.82 -2.98 16.94
N GLU A 20 -25.07 -1.87 16.91
CA GLU A 20 -24.98 -0.93 18.04
C GLU A 20 -26.33 -0.27 18.36
N GLU A 21 -27.07 0.15 17.34
CA GLU A 21 -28.42 0.70 17.51
C GLU A 21 -29.36 -0.32 18.18
N LEU A 22 -29.38 -1.57 17.72
CA LEU A 22 -30.26 -2.61 18.26
C LEU A 22 -29.85 -3.12 19.64
N SER A 23 -28.55 -3.35 19.85
CA SER A 23 -28.02 -3.82 21.14
C SER A 23 -28.25 -2.81 22.27
N SER A 24 -28.33 -1.51 21.94
CA SER A 24 -28.66 -0.48 22.93
C SER A 24 -30.10 -0.60 23.46
N VAL A 25 -31.02 -1.14 22.65
CA VAL A 25 -32.46 -1.24 22.95
C VAL A 25 -32.87 -2.63 23.44
N ILE A 26 -32.21 -3.70 22.94
CA ILE A 26 -32.61 -5.09 23.18
C ILE A 26 -31.43 -5.89 23.75
N LYS A 27 -31.02 -5.57 24.99
CA LYS A 27 -29.83 -6.15 25.63
C LYS A 27 -29.96 -7.62 26.03
N ASP A 28 -31.17 -8.11 26.25
CA ASP A 28 -31.44 -9.47 26.74
C ASP A 28 -31.44 -10.55 25.65
N LYS A 29 -31.31 -10.15 24.37
CA LYS A 29 -31.35 -11.05 23.22
C LYS A 29 -29.97 -11.40 22.66
N ILE A 30 -28.91 -10.80 23.18
CA ILE A 30 -27.52 -11.15 22.87
C ILE A 30 -26.81 -11.51 24.18
N THR A 31 -25.91 -12.47 24.12
CA THR A 31 -25.04 -12.78 25.26
C THR A 31 -23.92 -11.76 25.36
N ILE A 32 -23.35 -11.61 26.56
CA ILE A 32 -22.20 -10.74 26.79
C ILE A 32 -20.99 -11.18 25.95
N ASP A 33 -20.79 -12.49 25.78
CA ASP A 33 -19.71 -13.04 24.96
C ASP A 33 -19.86 -12.69 23.48
N GLU A 34 -21.08 -12.77 22.92
CA GLU A 34 -21.36 -12.35 21.54
C GLU A 34 -21.15 -10.85 21.36
N GLU A 35 -21.55 -10.03 22.33
CA GLU A 35 -21.33 -8.59 22.28
C GLU A 35 -19.84 -8.25 22.27
N ILE A 36 -19.06 -8.83 23.19
CA ILE A 36 -17.60 -8.62 23.29
C ILE A 36 -16.93 -9.03 21.98
N LYS A 37 -17.19 -10.25 21.50
CA LYS A 37 -16.62 -10.76 20.24
C LYS A 37 -16.93 -9.87 19.05
N THR A 38 -18.16 -9.36 18.97
CA THR A 38 -18.57 -8.48 17.87
C THR A 38 -17.83 -7.15 17.91
N ARG A 39 -17.67 -6.57 19.11
CA ARG A 39 -16.97 -5.28 19.29
C ARG A 39 -15.47 -5.40 19.03
N GLU A 40 -14.82 -6.39 19.63
CA GLU A 40 -13.38 -6.65 19.44
C GLU A 40 -13.08 -6.98 17.98
N GLY A 41 -13.87 -7.87 17.35
CA GLY A 41 -13.68 -8.23 15.95
C GLY A 41 -13.85 -7.03 15.00
N MET A 42 -14.76 -6.10 15.28
CA MET A 42 -14.93 -4.90 14.48
C MET A 42 -13.84 -3.84 14.71
N GLU A 43 -13.28 -3.78 15.92
CA GLU A 43 -12.09 -2.98 16.20
C GLU A 43 -10.89 -3.48 15.40
N GLU A 44 -10.59 -4.78 15.48
CA GLU A 44 -9.50 -5.40 14.71
C GLU A 44 -9.70 -5.24 13.20
N LEU A 45 -10.93 -5.41 12.70
CA LEU A 45 -11.23 -5.27 11.27
C LEU A 45 -10.99 -3.84 10.77
N ARG A 46 -11.33 -2.83 11.59
CA ARG A 46 -11.08 -1.43 11.28
C ARG A 46 -9.58 -1.11 11.29
N ASP A 47 -8.85 -1.61 12.27
CA ASP A 47 -7.40 -1.39 12.38
C ASP A 47 -6.66 -2.02 11.20
N ASN A 48 -7.02 -3.25 10.83
CA ASN A 48 -6.48 -3.93 9.66
C ASN A 48 -6.77 -3.16 8.36
N TYR A 49 -7.99 -2.63 8.20
CA TYR A 49 -8.33 -1.84 7.02
C TYR A 49 -7.53 -0.53 6.96
N GLN A 50 -7.38 0.17 8.09
CA GLN A 50 -6.57 1.39 8.17
C GLN A 50 -5.10 1.10 7.85
N HIS A 51 -4.54 0.04 8.41
CA HIS A 51 -3.18 -0.39 8.14
C HIS A 51 -2.97 -0.73 6.66
N PHE A 52 -3.92 -1.43 6.04
CA PHE A 52 -3.91 -1.69 4.60
C PHE A 52 -3.88 -0.39 3.78
N LYS A 53 -4.71 0.61 4.12
CA LYS A 53 -4.73 1.91 3.44
C LYS A 53 -3.41 2.65 3.58
N TYR A 54 -2.78 2.57 4.75
CA TYR A 54 -1.44 3.13 4.97
C TYR A 54 -0.39 2.45 4.08
N LEU A 55 -0.32 1.11 4.09
CA LEU A 55 0.61 0.35 3.25
C LEU A 55 0.44 0.64 1.77
N LEU A 56 -0.81 0.81 1.31
CA LEU A 56 -1.11 1.17 -0.07
C LEU A 56 -0.52 2.54 -0.44
N SER A 57 -0.64 3.52 0.46
CA SER A 57 -0.05 4.85 0.28
C SER A 57 1.48 4.81 0.25
N GLU A 58 2.10 4.02 1.12
CA GLU A 58 3.56 3.82 1.13
C GLU A 58 4.04 3.16 -0.16
N LEU A 59 3.31 2.17 -0.66
CA LEU A 59 3.62 1.52 -1.94
C LEU A 59 3.57 2.51 -3.11
N GLU A 60 2.52 3.35 -3.18
CA GLU A 60 2.43 4.39 -4.19
C GLU A 60 3.61 5.39 -4.11
N THR A 61 4.00 5.76 -2.90
CA THR A 61 5.14 6.66 -2.65
C THR A 61 6.44 6.02 -3.13
N CYS A 62 6.65 4.74 -2.82
CA CYS A 62 7.80 3.97 -3.27
C CYS A 62 7.87 3.89 -4.81
N ILE A 63 6.76 3.57 -5.46
CA ILE A 63 6.67 3.50 -6.93
C ILE A 63 7.02 4.86 -7.57
N LYS A 64 6.44 5.95 -7.07
CA LYS A 64 6.71 7.31 -7.55
C LYS A 64 8.19 7.69 -7.33
N GLY A 65 8.74 7.36 -6.16
CA GLY A 65 10.14 7.60 -5.81
C GLY A 65 11.11 6.86 -6.73
N TYR A 66 10.86 5.57 -6.96
CA TYR A 66 11.63 4.74 -7.89
C TYR A 66 11.60 5.31 -9.31
N GLU A 67 10.42 5.60 -9.84
CA GLU A 67 10.28 6.12 -11.21
C GLU A 67 11.00 7.45 -11.41
N LYS A 68 10.90 8.36 -10.43
CA LYS A 68 11.63 9.63 -10.45
C LYS A 68 13.13 9.40 -10.47
N LYS A 69 13.64 8.52 -9.59
CA LYS A 69 15.08 8.25 -9.50
C LYS A 69 15.59 7.50 -10.74
N ARG A 70 14.84 6.52 -11.24
CA ARG A 70 15.14 5.75 -12.45
C ARG A 70 15.39 6.66 -13.63
N LYS A 71 14.50 7.61 -13.92
CA LYS A 71 14.64 8.57 -15.02
C LYS A 71 15.91 9.42 -14.89
N SER A 72 16.18 9.93 -13.69
CA SER A 72 17.37 10.73 -13.40
C SER A 72 18.66 9.92 -13.62
N VAL A 73 18.74 8.71 -13.06
CA VAL A 73 19.90 7.82 -13.20
C VAL A 73 20.09 7.43 -14.66
N GLN A 74 19.02 7.03 -15.35
CA GLN A 74 19.07 6.61 -16.75
C GLN A 74 19.63 7.69 -17.68
N SER A 75 19.25 8.96 -17.46
CA SER A 75 19.77 10.08 -18.23
C SER A 75 21.29 10.25 -18.07
N VAL A 76 21.77 10.22 -16.81
CA VAL A 76 23.20 10.33 -16.52
C VAL A 76 23.96 9.13 -17.04
N LEU A 77 23.44 7.92 -16.81
CA LEU A 77 24.04 6.67 -17.24
C LEU A 77 24.27 6.64 -18.74
N TYR A 78 23.24 6.93 -19.55
CA TYR A 78 23.40 6.93 -21.01
C TYR A 78 24.27 8.07 -21.51
N LYS A 79 24.27 9.23 -20.85
CA LYS A 79 25.22 10.31 -21.17
C LYS A 79 26.67 9.85 -20.93
N SER A 80 26.93 9.19 -19.81
CA SER A 80 28.25 8.65 -19.48
C SER A 80 28.67 7.55 -20.45
N ILE A 81 27.78 6.61 -20.78
CA ILE A 81 28.04 5.56 -21.78
C ILE A 81 28.43 6.17 -23.14
N ARG A 82 27.69 7.16 -23.62
CA ARG A 82 28.02 7.84 -24.89
C ARG A 82 29.40 8.51 -24.85
N LYS A 83 29.76 9.14 -23.72
CA LYS A 83 31.10 9.74 -23.54
C LYS A 83 32.20 8.68 -23.58
N MET A 84 32.04 7.59 -22.81
CA MET A 84 33.01 6.49 -22.79
C MET A 84 33.20 5.88 -24.18
N ASN A 85 32.11 5.60 -24.90
CA ASN A 85 32.18 5.10 -26.27
C ASN A 85 32.87 6.07 -27.24
N SER A 86 32.68 7.38 -27.05
CA SER A 86 33.35 8.39 -27.87
C SER A 86 34.84 8.46 -27.59
N GLU A 87 35.25 8.31 -26.33
CA GLU A 87 36.67 8.26 -25.95
C GLU A 87 37.37 7.00 -26.48
N ILE A 88 36.70 5.85 -26.40
CA ILE A 88 37.18 4.59 -27.00
C ILE A 88 37.43 4.78 -28.50
N LYS A 89 36.46 5.32 -29.24
CA LYS A 89 36.60 5.56 -30.69
C LYS A 89 37.74 6.53 -31.03
N LYS A 90 37.99 7.54 -30.19
CA LYS A 90 39.08 8.51 -30.40
C LYS A 90 40.45 7.94 -30.03
N ASN A 91 40.51 7.08 -29.02
CA ASN A 91 41.75 6.53 -28.46
C ASN A 91 41.69 4.99 -28.39
N PRO A 92 41.66 4.28 -29.54
CA PRO A 92 41.49 2.82 -29.58
C PRO A 92 42.61 2.05 -28.85
N ALA A 93 43.79 2.64 -28.65
CA ALA A 93 44.90 2.03 -27.91
C ALA A 93 44.63 1.82 -26.40
N LYS A 94 43.53 2.37 -25.84
CA LYS A 94 43.14 2.13 -24.43
C LYS A 94 42.35 0.84 -24.21
N GLU A 95 41.94 0.13 -25.27
CA GLU A 95 41.28 -1.18 -25.15
C GLU A 95 42.26 -2.33 -24.87
N ALA A 96 43.57 -2.11 -25.08
CA ALA A 96 44.60 -3.14 -24.94
C ALA A 96 45.46 -2.93 -23.68
N LYS A 97 44.87 -3.09 -22.49
CA LYS A 97 45.59 -3.43 -21.25
C LYS A 97 44.71 -4.24 -20.31
#